data_AF-A0A9P4P7T2-F1
#
_entry.id   AF-A0A9P4P7T2-F1
#
_cell.length_a   1.000
_cell.length_b   1.000
_cell.length_c   1.000
_cell.angle_alpha   90.00
_cell.angle_beta   90.00
_cell.angle_gamma   90.00
#
_symmetry.space_group_name_H-M   'P 1'
#
loop_
_entity.id
_entity.type
_entity.pdbx_description
1 polymer ?
#
loop_
_entity_poly.entity_id
_entity_poly.type
_entity_poly.pdbx_seq_one_letter_code
_entity_poly.pdbx_strand_id
1 'polypeptide(L)'
;MNQPHDVQVVLSHDRKYPFHASTLARSSVFFASMLTEPSAARLSTKAKNAGITKRWLVELVEMPSTQYPAGQLELVELNSNGERVDGFAGRVLNENGRVPTKVFEHWERVLYAFYGTEIRIADKDMGAALVDCIGLIEVAEYLGCVNLIGKPVEVALLKHGQVLFRSIQANPQEWADMSFRIRSELIFRESIIHLAGNWNTWKKHRATMQGLTKTPDARRLAEKYHRRLLERSRALENKLASHYPGKIAAPKKDVPVKREEYAKDILVWMALCWYRQWLAHKIIANKGYNADDGGYSLYKDIGAGGDAYMDKAVLSQFHSMFPITKKALNVIENHVCELKEVMQNWVDKSGLLKSNCQLNVEQYPVNHITCTEFERADFPWLKDEREATVAVKKGKRPGGNDIAQRNLEAAKRHQEHRETNFSDEDGVMDEDDEDEEEPFRAPKRGRIQ
;
A
#
# COMPACT_ATOMS: atom_id res chain seq x y z
N MET A 1 -26.02 5.81 -28.65
CA MET A 1 -24.99 4.78 -28.40
C MET A 1 -25.61 3.41 -28.65
N ASN A 2 -25.91 3.06 -29.90
CA ASN A 2 -26.58 1.79 -30.25
C ASN A 2 -25.58 0.83 -30.89
N GLN A 3 -24.44 0.59 -30.23
CA GLN A 3 -23.62 -0.57 -30.59
C GLN A 3 -24.22 -1.79 -29.90
N PRO A 4 -24.44 -2.90 -30.61
CA PRO A 4 -24.90 -4.11 -29.98
C PRO A 4 -23.81 -4.69 -29.05
N HIS A 5 -24.24 -5.33 -27.96
CA HIS A 5 -23.33 -6.05 -27.07
C HIS A 5 -22.66 -7.20 -27.82
N ASP A 6 -21.33 -7.17 -27.89
CA ASP A 6 -20.49 -8.09 -28.65
C ASP A 6 -19.70 -9.06 -27.77
N VAL A 7 -19.70 -8.85 -26.44
CA VAL A 7 -19.09 -9.75 -25.46
C VAL A 7 -20.15 -10.27 -24.48
N GLN A 8 -20.10 -11.55 -24.18
CA GLN A 8 -20.83 -12.13 -23.05
C GLN A 8 -19.85 -12.63 -22.00
N VAL A 9 -19.98 -12.13 -20.78
CA VAL A 9 -19.22 -12.64 -19.61
C VAL A 9 -20.15 -13.51 -18.78
N VAL A 10 -19.76 -14.76 -18.55
CA VAL A 10 -20.52 -15.74 -17.78
C VAL A 10 -19.77 -16.07 -16.50
N LEU A 11 -20.34 -15.72 -15.35
CA LEU A 11 -19.76 -16.02 -14.04
C LEU A 11 -20.38 -17.26 -13.40
N SER A 12 -21.67 -17.48 -13.64
CA SER A 12 -22.43 -18.65 -13.18
C SER A 12 -23.55 -18.95 -14.17
N HIS A 13 -24.32 -20.03 -13.94
CA HIS A 13 -25.46 -20.39 -14.79
C HIS A 13 -26.47 -19.25 -14.95
N ASP A 14 -26.77 -18.56 -13.85
CA ASP A 14 -27.79 -17.51 -13.78
C ASP A 14 -27.21 -16.10 -13.99
N ARG A 15 -25.87 -15.96 -13.97
CA ARG A 15 -25.16 -14.68 -14.09
C ARG A 15 -24.42 -14.56 -15.42
N LYS A 16 -25.16 -14.14 -16.44
CA LYS A 16 -24.68 -13.90 -17.80
C LYS A 16 -24.84 -12.42 -18.14
N TYR A 17 -23.73 -11.72 -18.35
CA TYR A 17 -23.73 -10.28 -18.53
C TYR A 17 -23.30 -9.90 -19.95
N PRO A 18 -24.14 -9.15 -20.70
CA PRO A 18 -23.77 -8.62 -22.00
C PRO A 18 -22.97 -7.31 -21.86
N PHE A 19 -21.81 -7.23 -22.51
CA PHE A 19 -20.91 -6.08 -22.48
C PHE A 19 -20.40 -5.72 -23.88
N HIS A 20 -19.65 -4.62 -23.94
CA HIS A 20 -19.04 -4.07 -25.13
C HIS A 20 -17.52 -4.25 -25.08
N ALA A 21 -16.93 -4.92 -26.06
CA ALA A 21 -15.49 -5.19 -26.14
C ALA A 21 -14.67 -3.90 -26.03
N SER A 22 -15.12 -2.83 -26.71
CA SER A 22 -14.47 -1.52 -26.69
C SER A 22 -14.39 -0.89 -25.30
N THR A 23 -15.40 -1.13 -24.45
CA THR A 23 -15.43 -0.58 -23.08
C THR A 23 -14.59 -1.45 -22.13
N LEU A 24 -14.69 -2.77 -22.26
CA LEU A 24 -13.90 -3.70 -21.45
C LEU A 24 -12.39 -3.54 -21.73
N ALA A 25 -11.99 -3.53 -23.00
CA ALA A 25 -10.59 -3.37 -23.41
C ALA A 25 -10.01 -1.99 -23.04
N ARG A 26 -10.83 -0.94 -23.02
CA ARG A 26 -10.39 0.39 -22.59
C ARG A 26 -10.09 0.43 -21.09
N SER A 27 -10.93 -0.22 -20.29
CA SER A 27 -10.89 -0.11 -18.82
C SER A 27 -10.05 -1.19 -18.13
N SER A 28 -9.71 -2.28 -18.82
CA SER A 28 -8.99 -3.43 -18.26
C SER A 28 -7.88 -3.90 -19.19
N VAL A 29 -6.67 -4.04 -18.65
CA VAL A 29 -5.51 -4.57 -19.38
C VAL A 29 -5.73 -6.04 -19.75
N PHE A 30 -6.37 -6.81 -18.86
CA PHE A 30 -6.72 -8.21 -19.11
C PHE A 30 -7.61 -8.34 -20.34
N PHE A 31 -8.75 -7.64 -20.37
CA PHE A 31 -9.65 -7.67 -21.51
C PHE A 31 -9.04 -7.07 -22.78
N ALA A 32 -8.16 -6.07 -22.67
CA ALA A 32 -7.46 -5.52 -23.84
C ALA A 32 -6.57 -6.56 -24.53
N SER A 33 -5.94 -7.43 -23.75
CA SER A 33 -5.09 -8.50 -24.27
C SER A 33 -5.89 -9.68 -24.84
N MET A 34 -7.05 -9.97 -24.23
CA MET A 34 -7.90 -11.11 -24.60
C MET A 34 -8.82 -10.79 -25.79
N LEU A 35 -9.47 -9.61 -25.79
CA LEU A 35 -10.47 -9.22 -26.79
C LEU A 35 -9.79 -8.59 -28.01
N THR A 36 -9.21 -9.46 -28.83
CA THR A 36 -8.53 -9.09 -30.08
C THR A 36 -9.33 -9.57 -31.28
N GLU A 37 -9.11 -8.97 -32.45
CA GLU A 37 -9.80 -9.41 -33.68
C GLU A 37 -9.52 -10.87 -34.10
N PRO A 38 -8.29 -11.41 -33.96
CA PRO A 38 -8.03 -12.81 -34.27
C PRO A 38 -8.81 -13.79 -33.39
N SER A 39 -9.13 -13.39 -32.16
CA SER A 39 -9.89 -14.20 -31.20
C SER A 39 -11.40 -14.02 -31.32
N ALA A 40 -11.85 -13.13 -32.22
CA ALA A 40 -13.26 -12.87 -32.45
C ALA A 40 -13.89 -13.94 -33.34
N ALA A 41 -15.07 -14.42 -32.96
CA ALA A 41 -15.81 -15.31 -33.83
C ALA A 41 -16.31 -14.60 -35.10
N ARG A 42 -16.17 -15.30 -36.23
CA ARG A 42 -16.62 -14.85 -37.54
C ARG A 42 -18.09 -15.21 -37.74
N LEU A 43 -18.99 -14.32 -37.33
CA LEU A 43 -20.43 -14.53 -37.44
C LEU A 43 -20.90 -14.60 -38.91
N SER A 44 -21.68 -15.64 -39.23
CA SER A 44 -22.32 -15.84 -40.53
C SER A 44 -23.42 -14.82 -40.79
N THR A 45 -23.76 -14.59 -42.06
CA THR A 45 -24.86 -13.69 -42.46
C THR A 45 -26.20 -14.15 -41.87
N LYS A 46 -26.40 -15.46 -41.72
CA LYS A 46 -27.58 -16.06 -41.07
C LYS A 46 -27.66 -15.73 -39.57
N ALA A 47 -26.53 -15.78 -38.86
CA ALA A 47 -26.45 -15.44 -37.44
C ALA A 47 -26.69 -13.94 -37.18
N LYS A 48 -26.16 -13.08 -38.06
CA LYS A 48 -26.42 -11.63 -38.02
C LYS A 48 -27.90 -11.30 -38.24
N ASN A 49 -28.54 -11.97 -39.19
CA ASN A 49 -29.98 -11.81 -39.45
C ASN A 49 -30.86 -12.34 -38.30
N ALA A 50 -30.35 -13.29 -37.52
CA ALA A 50 -30.99 -13.79 -36.29
C ALA A 50 -30.77 -12.88 -35.07
N GLY A 51 -30.08 -11.74 -35.22
CA GLY A 51 -29.80 -10.81 -34.12
C GLY A 51 -28.69 -11.26 -33.16
N ILE A 52 -27.89 -12.27 -33.54
CA ILE A 52 -26.77 -12.73 -32.73
C ILE A 52 -25.58 -11.78 -32.94
N THR A 53 -25.23 -11.05 -31.90
CA THR A 53 -24.15 -10.03 -31.95
C THR A 53 -22.91 -10.44 -31.17
N LYS A 54 -22.95 -11.57 -30.47
CA LYS A 54 -21.86 -12.08 -29.63
C LYS A 54 -20.68 -12.54 -30.49
N ARG A 55 -19.54 -11.86 -30.35
CA ARG A 55 -18.28 -12.19 -31.01
C ARG A 55 -17.28 -12.85 -30.05
N TRP A 56 -17.42 -12.59 -28.75
CA TRP A 56 -16.59 -13.18 -27.70
C TRP A 56 -17.45 -13.71 -26.55
N LEU A 57 -17.09 -14.88 -26.03
CA LEU A 57 -17.65 -15.47 -24.83
C LEU A 57 -16.53 -15.70 -23.82
N VAL A 58 -16.62 -15.07 -22.66
CA VAL A 58 -15.64 -15.21 -21.58
C VAL A 58 -16.32 -15.86 -20.39
N GLU A 59 -15.74 -16.91 -19.84
CA GLU A 59 -16.34 -17.68 -18.75
C GLU A 59 -15.40 -17.85 -17.58
N LEU A 60 -15.96 -17.89 -16.37
CA LEU A 60 -15.23 -18.24 -15.15
C LEU A 60 -15.02 -19.76 -15.09
N VAL A 61 -13.80 -20.22 -15.36
CA VAL A 61 -13.43 -21.64 -15.42
C VAL A 61 -13.01 -22.17 -14.05
N GLU A 62 -12.26 -21.35 -13.30
CA GLU A 62 -11.80 -21.65 -11.96
C GLU A 62 -12.38 -20.68 -10.92
N MET A 63 -12.89 -21.23 -9.82
CA MET A 63 -13.38 -20.45 -8.69
C MET A 63 -12.23 -19.83 -7.90
N PRO A 64 -12.50 -18.77 -7.12
CA PRO A 64 -11.57 -18.26 -6.13
C PRO A 64 -10.93 -19.37 -5.29
N SER A 65 -9.61 -19.43 -5.34
CA SER A 65 -8.80 -20.36 -4.57
C SER A 65 -7.63 -19.59 -3.95
N THR A 66 -6.88 -20.23 -3.05
CA THR A 66 -5.67 -19.62 -2.49
C THR A 66 -4.64 -19.26 -3.57
N GLN A 67 -4.67 -19.95 -4.71
CA GLN A 67 -3.80 -19.68 -5.84
C GLN A 67 -4.35 -18.58 -6.77
N TYR A 68 -5.67 -18.53 -6.93
CA TYR A 68 -6.36 -17.55 -7.77
C TYR A 68 -7.46 -16.84 -6.97
N PRO A 69 -7.14 -15.75 -6.25
CA PRO A 69 -8.10 -15.11 -5.34
C PRO A 69 -9.37 -14.58 -6.03
N ALA A 70 -9.27 -14.11 -7.28
CA ALA A 70 -10.42 -13.67 -8.06
C ALA A 70 -11.11 -14.80 -8.87
N GLY A 71 -10.52 -16.00 -8.90
CA GLY A 71 -10.81 -17.02 -9.90
C GLY A 71 -10.12 -16.74 -11.25
N GLN A 72 -10.47 -17.51 -12.27
CA GLN A 72 -9.90 -17.38 -13.63
C GLN A 72 -10.98 -17.31 -14.70
N LEU A 73 -10.93 -16.25 -15.50
CA LEU A 73 -11.68 -16.11 -16.74
C LEU A 73 -10.88 -16.66 -17.91
N GLU A 74 -11.54 -17.42 -18.78
CA GLU A 74 -10.99 -17.86 -20.06
C GLU A 74 -11.91 -17.49 -21.22
N LEU A 75 -11.31 -17.29 -22.39
CA LEU A 75 -12.05 -17.09 -23.63
C LEU A 75 -12.49 -18.44 -24.18
N VAL A 76 -13.79 -18.59 -24.42
CA VAL A 76 -14.37 -19.78 -25.04
C VAL A 76 -14.48 -19.56 -26.54
N GLU A 77 -14.02 -20.55 -27.32
CA GLU A 77 -14.12 -20.52 -28.77
C GLU A 77 -15.58 -20.66 -29.23
N LEU A 78 -15.99 -19.73 -30.09
CA LEU A 78 -17.34 -19.67 -30.67
C LEU A 78 -17.29 -20.01 -32.16
N ASN A 79 -18.31 -20.73 -32.63
CA ASN A 79 -18.53 -21.08 -34.03
C ASN A 79 -19.16 -19.91 -34.81
N SER A 80 -19.32 -20.07 -36.13
CA SER A 80 -19.91 -19.05 -37.01
C SER A 80 -21.37 -18.69 -36.72
N ASN A 81 -22.04 -19.45 -35.84
CA ASN A 81 -23.40 -19.18 -35.37
C ASN A 81 -23.43 -18.49 -34.00
N GLY A 82 -22.26 -18.22 -33.39
CA GLY A 82 -22.16 -17.62 -32.06
C GLY A 82 -22.43 -18.60 -30.92
N GLU A 83 -22.36 -19.90 -31.20
CA GLU A 83 -22.48 -20.99 -30.22
C GLU A 83 -21.09 -21.54 -29.91
N ARG A 84 -20.93 -22.21 -28.76
CA ARG A 84 -19.64 -22.77 -28.36
C ARG A 84 -19.21 -23.90 -29.28
N VAL A 85 -17.93 -23.96 -29.61
CA VAL A 85 -17.35 -25.04 -30.44
C VAL A 85 -17.29 -26.36 -29.65
N ASP A 86 -17.09 -26.29 -28.35
CA ASP A 86 -16.92 -27.46 -27.46
C ASP A 86 -18.21 -28.26 -27.22
N GLY A 87 -19.38 -27.72 -27.58
CA GLY A 87 -20.69 -28.35 -27.31
C GLY A 87 -21.01 -28.53 -25.82
N PHE A 88 -20.15 -28.01 -24.94
CA PHE A 88 -20.27 -28.15 -23.50
C PHE A 88 -21.09 -26.98 -22.96
N ALA A 89 -22.09 -27.22 -22.10
CA ALA A 89 -22.95 -26.17 -21.56
C ALA A 89 -22.24 -25.25 -20.52
N GLY A 90 -20.91 -25.25 -20.50
CA GLY A 90 -20.09 -24.62 -19.47
C GLY A 90 -20.10 -25.40 -18.16
N ARG A 91 -19.16 -25.07 -17.28
CA ARG A 91 -19.16 -25.61 -15.91
C ARG A 91 -20.34 -24.96 -15.18
N VAL A 92 -21.44 -25.70 -15.02
CA VAL A 92 -22.65 -25.22 -14.33
C VAL A 92 -22.34 -25.05 -12.84
N LEU A 93 -21.82 -23.88 -12.49
CA LEU A 93 -21.62 -23.47 -11.10
C LEU A 93 -22.99 -23.10 -10.53
N ASN A 94 -23.57 -24.03 -9.78
CA ASN A 94 -24.87 -23.88 -9.17
C ASN A 94 -24.74 -23.01 -7.89
N GLU A 95 -25.43 -21.87 -7.84
CA GLU A 95 -25.40 -20.94 -6.69
C GLU A 95 -26.11 -21.52 -5.44
N ASN A 96 -26.77 -22.68 -5.58
CA ASN A 96 -27.60 -23.34 -4.56
C ASN A 96 -26.82 -24.00 -3.38
N GLY A 97 -25.90 -23.24 -2.76
CA GLY A 97 -25.50 -23.46 -1.37
C GLY A 97 -24.03 -23.77 -1.09
N ARG A 98 -23.16 -23.90 -2.10
CA ARG A 98 -21.71 -24.16 -1.91
C ARG A 98 -20.77 -23.04 -2.35
N VAL A 99 -21.28 -22.02 -3.03
CA VAL A 99 -20.45 -20.94 -3.60
C VAL A 99 -20.71 -19.63 -2.87
N PRO A 100 -19.68 -18.88 -2.42
CA PRO A 100 -19.88 -17.56 -1.82
C PRO A 100 -20.49 -16.58 -2.84
N THR A 101 -21.76 -16.23 -2.66
CA THR A 101 -22.51 -15.29 -3.51
C THR A 101 -21.82 -13.93 -3.65
N LYS A 102 -21.10 -13.53 -2.60
CA LYS A 102 -20.35 -12.27 -2.57
C LYS A 102 -19.39 -12.14 -3.75
N VAL A 103 -18.58 -13.15 -4.08
CA VAL A 103 -17.55 -13.04 -5.13
C VAL A 103 -18.15 -12.54 -6.46
N PHE A 104 -19.30 -13.08 -6.86
CA PHE A 104 -19.98 -12.67 -8.08
C PHE A 104 -20.48 -11.22 -8.03
N GLU A 105 -20.91 -10.75 -6.86
CA GLU A 105 -21.25 -9.34 -6.68
C GLU A 105 -20.03 -8.42 -6.84
N HIS A 106 -18.82 -8.85 -6.46
CA HIS A 106 -17.61 -8.05 -6.61
C HIS A 106 -17.23 -7.94 -8.08
N TRP A 107 -17.27 -9.07 -8.80
CA TRP A 107 -17.13 -9.10 -10.25
C TRP A 107 -18.13 -8.18 -10.94
N GLU A 108 -19.41 -8.29 -10.58
CA GLU A 108 -20.48 -7.47 -11.13
C GLU A 108 -20.22 -5.98 -10.90
N ARG A 109 -19.90 -5.58 -9.66
CA ARG A 109 -19.60 -4.19 -9.29
C ARG A 109 -18.41 -3.64 -10.08
N VAL A 110 -17.32 -4.40 -10.24
CA VAL A 110 -16.13 -3.96 -11.01
C VAL A 110 -16.45 -3.85 -12.50
N LEU A 111 -17.14 -4.84 -13.09
CA LEU A 111 -17.50 -4.82 -14.50
C LEU A 111 -18.45 -3.66 -14.83
N TYR A 112 -19.46 -3.40 -14.00
CA TYR A 112 -20.35 -2.25 -14.19
C TYR A 112 -19.69 -0.91 -13.89
N ALA A 113 -18.64 -0.86 -13.07
CA ALA A 113 -17.84 0.35 -12.88
C ALA A 113 -17.15 0.80 -14.17
N PHE A 114 -16.86 -0.11 -15.12
CA PHE A 114 -16.38 0.27 -16.46
C PHE A 114 -17.38 1.10 -17.26
N TYR A 115 -18.66 1.05 -16.89
CA TYR A 115 -19.77 1.80 -17.47
C TYR A 115 -20.15 3.02 -16.62
N GLY A 116 -19.35 3.39 -15.63
CA GLY A 116 -19.61 4.55 -14.76
C GLY A 116 -20.59 4.27 -13.64
N THR A 117 -20.92 3.01 -13.37
CA THR A 117 -21.74 2.65 -12.20
C THR A 117 -20.91 2.84 -10.93
N GLU A 118 -21.51 3.45 -9.90
CA GLU A 118 -20.83 3.65 -8.62
C GLU A 118 -20.54 2.34 -7.90
N ILE A 119 -19.32 2.20 -7.39
CA ILE A 119 -18.90 1.04 -6.60
C ILE A 119 -19.48 1.15 -5.20
N ARG A 120 -20.48 0.32 -4.91
CA ARG A 120 -21.10 0.23 -3.59
C ARG A 120 -20.30 -0.72 -2.70
N ILE A 121 -19.93 -0.25 -1.52
CA ILE A 121 -19.22 -1.01 -0.47
C ILE A 121 -20.10 -0.99 0.77
N ALA A 122 -20.14 -2.10 1.52
CA ALA A 122 -20.87 -2.18 2.77
C ALA A 122 -20.44 -1.06 3.75
N ASP A 123 -21.42 -0.37 4.35
CA ASP A 123 -21.20 0.76 5.27
C ASP A 123 -21.63 0.44 6.72
N LYS A 124 -22.17 -0.77 6.97
CA LYS A 124 -22.76 -1.13 8.26
C LYS A 124 -21.71 -1.29 9.36
N ASP A 125 -20.62 -1.97 9.05
CA ASP A 125 -19.52 -2.23 9.94
C ASP A 125 -18.21 -2.37 9.15
N MET A 126 -17.09 -2.07 9.82
CA MET A 126 -15.78 -2.08 9.19
C MET A 126 -15.37 -3.48 8.69
N GLY A 127 -15.83 -4.55 9.34
CA GLY A 127 -15.54 -5.92 8.94
C GLY A 127 -16.20 -6.27 7.59
N ALA A 128 -17.49 -5.96 7.44
CA ALA A 128 -18.19 -6.11 6.18
C ALA A 128 -17.60 -5.22 5.08
N ALA A 129 -17.24 -3.97 5.39
CA ALA A 129 -16.56 -3.08 4.46
C ALA A 129 -15.21 -3.66 4.00
N LEU A 130 -14.42 -4.19 4.92
CA LEU A 130 -13.13 -4.83 4.62
C LEU A 130 -13.27 -6.04 3.71
N VAL A 131 -14.24 -6.93 3.98
CA VAL A 131 -14.52 -8.07 3.10
C VAL A 131 -14.84 -7.60 1.70
N ASP A 132 -15.68 -6.56 1.57
CA ASP A 132 -16.04 -6.00 0.28
C ASP A 132 -14.83 -5.35 -0.43
N CYS A 133 -14.02 -4.58 0.30
CA CYS A 133 -12.81 -3.96 -0.22
C CYS A 133 -11.79 -5.00 -0.72
N ILE A 134 -11.52 -6.06 0.05
CA ILE A 134 -10.55 -7.10 -0.32
C ILE A 134 -11.00 -7.80 -1.61
N GLY A 135 -12.26 -8.24 -1.68
CA GLY A 135 -12.77 -8.91 -2.88
C GLY A 135 -12.76 -8.00 -4.12
N LEU A 136 -13.02 -6.70 -3.95
CA LEU A 136 -12.97 -5.74 -5.06
C LEU A 136 -11.53 -5.56 -5.55
N ILE A 137 -10.56 -5.49 -4.63
CA ILE A 137 -9.14 -5.38 -4.96
C ILE A 137 -8.66 -6.62 -5.70
N GLU A 138 -9.01 -7.83 -5.25
CA GLU A 138 -8.62 -9.07 -5.92
C GLU A 138 -9.13 -9.14 -7.36
N VAL A 139 -10.41 -8.81 -7.59
CA VAL A 139 -10.99 -8.75 -8.94
C VAL A 139 -10.32 -7.65 -9.78
N ALA A 140 -10.11 -6.46 -9.20
CA ALA A 140 -9.52 -5.35 -9.94
C ALA A 140 -8.04 -5.57 -10.28
N GLU A 141 -7.29 -6.27 -9.43
CA GLU A 141 -5.91 -6.69 -9.72
C GLU A 141 -5.87 -7.71 -10.85
N TYR A 142 -6.74 -8.72 -10.80
CA TYR A 142 -6.87 -9.72 -11.86
C TYR A 142 -7.20 -9.07 -13.21
N LEU A 143 -8.12 -8.11 -13.22
CA LEU A 143 -8.48 -7.36 -14.42
C LEU A 143 -7.49 -6.25 -14.80
N GLY A 144 -6.50 -5.95 -13.95
CA GLY A 144 -5.54 -4.86 -14.17
C GLY A 144 -6.17 -3.47 -14.18
N CYS A 145 -7.20 -3.23 -13.35
CA CYS A 145 -7.98 -1.99 -13.31
C CYS A 145 -8.05 -1.35 -11.90
N VAL A 146 -7.08 -1.59 -11.04
CA VAL A 146 -7.06 -1.12 -9.62
C VAL A 146 -7.31 0.39 -9.46
N ASN A 147 -6.85 1.21 -10.41
CA ASN A 147 -7.05 2.66 -10.40
C ASN A 147 -8.54 3.06 -10.37
N LEU A 148 -9.43 2.21 -10.88
CA LEU A 148 -10.88 2.44 -10.88
C LEU A 148 -11.50 2.31 -9.50
N ILE A 149 -11.01 1.36 -8.70
CA ILE A 149 -11.58 1.03 -7.39
C ILE A 149 -10.86 1.75 -6.23
N GLY A 150 -9.63 2.24 -6.45
CA GLY A 150 -8.77 2.69 -5.35
C GLY A 150 -9.37 3.83 -4.53
N LYS A 151 -9.94 4.84 -5.20
CA LYS A 151 -10.58 5.97 -4.51
C LYS A 151 -11.89 5.58 -3.81
N PRO A 152 -12.84 4.85 -4.44
CA PRO A 152 -14.02 4.34 -3.75
C PRO A 152 -13.69 3.51 -2.50
N VAL A 153 -12.71 2.61 -2.59
CA VAL A 153 -12.25 1.80 -1.46
C VAL A 153 -11.68 2.68 -0.34
N GLU A 154 -10.80 3.62 -0.67
CA GLU A 154 -10.26 4.56 0.32
C GLU A 154 -11.36 5.35 1.04
N VAL A 155 -12.33 5.89 0.28
CA VAL A 155 -13.44 6.67 0.85
C VAL A 155 -14.30 5.80 1.77
N ALA A 156 -14.64 4.57 1.36
CA ALA A 156 -15.43 3.66 2.18
C ALA A 156 -14.73 3.33 3.51
N LEU A 157 -13.42 3.09 3.48
CA LEU A 157 -12.64 2.81 4.69
C LEU A 157 -12.56 4.03 5.62
N LEU A 158 -12.32 5.23 5.06
CA LEU A 158 -12.19 6.46 5.83
C LEU A 158 -13.49 6.87 6.56
N LYS A 159 -14.66 6.47 6.06
CA LYS A 159 -15.95 6.69 6.74
C LYS A 159 -15.99 6.11 8.16
N HIS A 160 -15.24 5.04 8.42
CA HIS A 160 -15.18 4.41 9.75
C HIS A 160 -14.30 5.19 10.75
N GLY A 161 -13.63 6.27 10.33
CA GLY A 161 -12.93 7.21 11.20
C GLY A 161 -11.89 6.54 12.12
N GLN A 162 -12.02 6.74 13.43
CA GLN A 162 -11.07 6.21 14.41
C GLN A 162 -11.04 4.67 14.48
N VAL A 163 -12.11 3.97 14.08
CA VAL A 163 -12.10 2.50 14.02
C VAL A 163 -11.07 2.01 13.00
N LEU A 164 -10.95 2.69 11.86
CA LEU A 164 -9.92 2.42 10.86
C LEU A 164 -8.51 2.62 11.44
N PHE A 165 -8.24 3.78 12.04
CA PHE A 165 -6.90 4.09 12.55
C PHE A 165 -6.47 3.16 13.69
N ARG A 166 -7.41 2.69 14.52
CA ARG A 166 -7.13 1.64 15.51
C ARG A 166 -6.80 0.29 14.87
N SER A 167 -7.46 -0.06 13.78
CA SER A 167 -7.14 -1.28 13.03
C SER A 167 -5.75 -1.18 12.38
N ILE A 168 -5.40 0.01 11.87
CA ILE A 168 -4.05 0.30 11.34
C ILE A 168 -3.01 0.16 12.45
N GLN A 169 -3.23 0.75 13.63
CA GLN A 169 -2.33 0.59 14.77
C GLN A 169 -2.11 -0.88 15.14
N ALA A 170 -3.17 -1.70 15.10
CA ALA A 170 -3.11 -3.10 15.50
C ALA A 170 -2.35 -3.98 14.50
N ASN A 171 -2.54 -3.77 13.19
CA ASN A 171 -1.96 -4.60 12.13
C ASN A 171 -1.36 -3.76 10.98
N PRO A 172 -0.37 -2.89 11.25
CA PRO A 172 0.03 -1.88 10.28
C PRO A 172 0.68 -2.49 9.02
N GLN A 173 1.23 -3.71 9.08
CA GLN A 173 1.78 -4.39 7.90
C GLN A 173 0.72 -4.78 6.86
N GLU A 174 -0.46 -5.25 7.29
CA GLU A 174 -1.52 -5.66 6.36
C GLU A 174 -2.17 -4.42 5.74
N TRP A 175 -2.31 -3.36 6.54
CA TRP A 175 -2.78 -2.07 6.05
C TRP A 175 -1.77 -1.40 5.10
N ALA A 176 -0.47 -1.55 5.34
CA ALA A 176 0.56 -1.09 4.41
C ALA A 176 0.48 -1.83 3.05
N ASP A 177 0.27 -3.15 3.05
CA ASP A 177 0.10 -3.93 1.82
C ASP A 177 -1.17 -3.52 1.06
N MET A 178 -2.31 -3.48 1.75
CA MET A 178 -3.58 -3.11 1.13
C MET A 178 -3.55 -1.69 0.58
N SER A 179 -3.04 -0.73 1.36
CA SER A 179 -2.95 0.66 0.93
C SER A 179 -1.95 0.87 -0.21
N PHE A 180 -0.89 0.06 -0.28
CA PHE A 180 0.01 0.04 -1.43
C PHE A 180 -0.70 -0.43 -2.70
N ARG A 181 -1.48 -1.52 -2.61
CA ARG A 181 -2.26 -2.07 -3.74
C ARG A 181 -3.22 -1.02 -4.32
N ILE A 182 -3.98 -0.33 -3.46
CA ILE A 182 -4.94 0.72 -3.89
C ILE A 182 -4.33 2.12 -4.04
N ARG A 183 -3.02 2.28 -3.79
CA ARG A 183 -2.30 3.57 -3.81
C ARG A 183 -2.90 4.65 -2.90
N SER A 184 -3.42 4.27 -1.73
CA SER A 184 -3.95 5.22 -0.73
C SER A 184 -2.81 5.89 0.02
N GLU A 185 -2.57 7.18 -0.25
CA GLU A 185 -1.52 7.95 0.41
C GLU A 185 -1.73 8.04 1.94
N LEU A 186 -2.98 8.24 2.38
CA LEU A 186 -3.30 8.47 3.79
C LEU A 186 -3.11 7.21 4.63
N ILE A 187 -3.71 6.09 4.21
CA ILE A 187 -3.64 4.81 4.93
C ILE A 187 -2.21 4.27 4.93
N PHE A 188 -1.50 4.40 3.80
CA PHE A 188 -0.11 3.96 3.70
C PHE A 188 0.79 4.75 4.64
N ARG A 189 0.69 6.08 4.63
CA ARG A 189 1.44 6.95 5.54
C ARG A 189 1.19 6.56 7.00
N GLU A 190 -0.07 6.41 7.41
CA GLU A 190 -0.43 6.04 8.78
C GLU A 190 0.22 4.71 9.17
N SER A 191 0.14 3.71 8.29
CA SER A 191 0.74 2.39 8.48
C SER A 191 2.26 2.47 8.70
N ILE A 192 2.95 3.28 7.89
CA ILE A 192 4.40 3.48 8.04
C ILE A 192 4.75 4.19 9.34
N ILE A 193 3.95 5.16 9.81
CA ILE A 193 4.18 5.82 11.11
C ILE A 193 4.18 4.79 12.25
N HIS A 194 3.20 3.89 12.29
CA HIS A 194 3.12 2.85 13.31
C HIS A 194 4.22 1.78 13.17
N LEU A 195 4.58 1.39 11.94
CA LEU A 195 5.68 0.45 11.70
C LEU A 195 7.03 1.03 12.14
N ALA A 196 7.34 2.27 11.74
CA ALA A 196 8.60 2.91 12.07
C ALA A 196 8.74 3.19 13.58
N GLY A 197 7.65 3.63 14.21
CA GLY A 197 7.61 3.96 15.64
C GLY A 197 7.85 2.78 16.56
N ASN A 198 7.33 1.60 16.20
CA ASN A 198 7.44 0.38 17.01
C ASN A 198 8.28 -0.72 16.32
N TRP A 199 9.21 -0.32 15.46
CA TRP A 199 9.99 -1.24 14.63
C TRP A 199 10.80 -2.27 15.44
N ASN A 200 11.32 -1.86 16.61
CA ASN A 200 12.10 -2.74 17.49
C ASN A 200 11.30 -3.95 17.96
N THR A 201 9.99 -3.78 18.14
CA THR A 201 9.03 -4.85 18.44
C THR A 201 8.66 -5.61 17.16
N TRP A 202 8.23 -4.89 16.12
CA TRP A 202 7.72 -5.49 14.87
C TRP A 202 8.72 -6.40 14.17
N LYS A 203 10.00 -6.04 14.14
CA LYS A 203 11.06 -6.85 13.51
C LYS A 203 11.26 -8.22 14.17
N LYS A 204 10.83 -8.38 15.43
CA LYS A 204 10.89 -9.65 16.17
C LYS A 204 9.67 -10.53 15.87
N HIS A 205 8.57 -9.95 15.40
CA HIS A 205 7.35 -10.69 15.09
C HIS A 205 7.42 -11.31 13.69
N ARG A 206 7.44 -12.65 13.63
CA ARG A 206 7.52 -13.40 12.37
C ARG A 206 6.37 -13.08 11.41
N ALA A 207 5.14 -12.98 11.92
CA ALA A 207 3.96 -12.67 11.11
C ALA A 207 4.09 -11.30 10.43
N THR A 208 4.52 -10.28 11.17
CA THR A 208 4.75 -8.93 10.64
C THR A 208 5.79 -8.94 9.52
N MET A 209 6.91 -9.64 9.73
CA MET A 209 7.98 -9.73 8.71
C MET A 209 7.55 -10.50 7.46
N GLN A 210 6.70 -11.53 7.61
CA GLN A 210 6.11 -12.25 6.49
C GLN A 210 5.13 -11.36 5.70
N GLY A 211 4.25 -10.61 6.38
CA GLY A 211 3.35 -9.65 5.74
C GLY A 211 4.13 -8.60 4.93
N LEU A 212 5.20 -8.06 5.50
CA LEU A 212 6.09 -7.09 4.84
C LEU A 212 6.91 -7.67 3.67
N THR A 213 6.92 -8.98 3.47
CA THR A 213 7.54 -9.58 2.28
C THR A 213 6.69 -9.34 1.03
N LYS A 214 5.36 -9.19 1.19
CA LYS A 214 4.46 -8.81 0.09
C LYS A 214 4.71 -7.39 -0.40
N THR A 215 5.15 -6.50 0.49
CA THR A 215 5.44 -5.09 0.18
C THR A 215 6.85 -4.68 0.63
N PRO A 216 7.90 -5.04 -0.13
CA PRO A 216 9.29 -4.72 0.23
C PRO A 216 9.56 -3.22 0.39
N ASP A 217 8.84 -2.38 -0.36
CA ASP A 217 8.96 -0.92 -0.25
C ASP A 217 8.48 -0.40 1.10
N ALA A 218 7.38 -0.94 1.63
CA ALA A 218 6.86 -0.57 2.95
C ALA A 218 7.88 -0.91 4.04
N ARG A 219 8.49 -2.09 3.96
CA ARG A 219 9.59 -2.49 4.86
C ARG A 219 10.75 -1.51 4.80
N ARG A 220 11.26 -1.21 3.60
CA ARG A 220 12.39 -0.30 3.40
C ARG A 220 12.10 1.09 3.96
N LEU A 221 10.88 1.60 3.77
CA LEU A 221 10.46 2.90 4.30
C LEU A 221 10.34 2.87 5.82
N ALA A 222 9.74 1.83 6.40
CA ALA A 222 9.67 1.67 7.85
C ALA A 222 11.07 1.66 8.49
N GLU A 223 12.03 0.92 7.92
CA GLU A 223 13.42 0.90 8.38
C GLU A 223 14.12 2.27 8.24
N LYS A 224 13.90 2.97 7.11
CA LYS A 224 14.43 4.33 6.86
C LYS A 224 13.95 5.30 7.93
N TYR A 225 12.63 5.35 8.16
CA TYR A 225 12.05 6.27 9.14
C TYR A 225 12.37 5.88 10.58
N HIS A 226 12.42 4.58 10.89
CA HIS A 226 12.87 4.11 12.18
C HIS A 226 14.30 4.58 12.49
N ARG A 227 15.23 4.48 11.53
CA ARG A 227 16.60 5.00 11.70
C ARG A 227 16.64 6.49 12.01
N ARG A 228 15.84 7.29 11.30
CA ARG A 228 15.70 8.73 11.57
C ARG A 228 15.15 9.00 12.98
N LEU A 229 14.19 8.20 13.45
CA LEU A 229 13.70 8.29 14.83
C LEU A 229 14.80 7.95 15.83
N LEU A 230 15.55 6.87 15.62
CA LEU A 230 16.67 6.49 16.51
C LEU A 230 17.74 7.59 16.58
N GLU A 231 18.07 8.23 15.46
CA GLU A 231 19.03 9.35 15.43
C GLU A 231 18.52 10.55 16.26
N ARG A 232 17.23 10.88 16.15
CA ARG A 232 16.60 11.94 16.96
C ARG A 232 16.55 11.58 18.44
N SER A 233 16.16 10.35 18.77
CA SER A 233 16.12 9.82 20.14
C SER A 233 17.52 9.82 20.79
N ARG A 234 18.54 9.36 20.06
CA ARG A 234 19.94 9.43 20.50
C ARG A 234 20.41 10.87 20.70
N ALA A 235 20.04 11.79 19.80
CA ALA A 235 20.38 13.20 19.95
C ALA A 235 19.74 13.81 21.20
N LEU A 236 18.47 13.47 21.49
CA LEU A 236 17.80 13.88 22.72
C LEU A 236 18.53 13.32 23.95
N GLU A 237 18.81 12.02 24.00
CA GLU A 237 19.53 11.42 25.14
C GLU A 237 20.90 12.04 25.38
N ASN A 238 21.66 12.30 24.31
CA ASN A 238 22.94 13.00 24.43
C ASN A 238 22.76 14.41 25.03
N LYS A 239 21.69 15.13 24.64
CA LYS A 239 21.37 16.44 25.21
C LYS A 239 20.97 16.33 26.67
N LEU A 240 20.10 15.39 27.02
CA LEU A 240 19.68 15.13 28.39
C LEU A 240 20.87 14.79 29.30
N ALA A 241 21.80 13.96 28.84
CA ALA A 241 22.98 13.58 29.60
C ALA A 241 24.01 14.72 29.73
N SER A 242 24.22 15.49 28.67
CA SER A 242 25.33 16.46 28.58
C SER A 242 24.95 17.88 29.00
N HIS A 243 23.67 18.18 29.22
CA HIS A 243 23.24 19.52 29.59
C HIS A 243 23.68 19.90 31.01
N TYR A 244 23.96 21.20 31.20
CA TYR A 244 24.31 21.81 32.48
C TYR A 244 23.30 22.91 32.78
N PRO A 245 22.57 22.85 33.91
CA PRO A 245 21.57 23.86 34.25
C PRO A 245 22.23 25.20 34.65
N GLY A 246 21.48 26.28 34.48
CA GLY A 246 21.86 27.61 34.94
C GLY A 246 23.16 28.14 34.34
N LYS A 247 24.00 28.78 35.17
CA LYS A 247 25.28 29.39 34.77
C LYS A 247 26.50 28.55 35.20
N ILE A 248 26.31 27.28 35.55
CA ILE A 248 27.38 26.42 36.09
C ILE A 248 28.51 26.21 35.07
N ALA A 249 28.16 26.12 33.79
CA ALA A 249 29.12 25.97 32.70
C ALA A 249 29.72 27.31 32.24
N ALA A 250 29.25 28.45 32.76
CA ALA A 250 29.75 29.76 32.36
C ALA A 250 31.06 30.08 33.09
N PRO A 251 32.07 30.64 32.40
CA PRO A 251 33.30 31.07 33.05
C PRO A 251 33.00 32.15 34.10
N LYS A 252 33.54 31.99 35.31
CA LYS A 252 33.40 32.98 36.38
C LYS A 252 34.23 34.22 36.03
N LYS A 253 33.63 35.40 36.19
CA LYS A 253 34.25 36.68 35.83
C LYS A 253 35.37 37.09 36.80
N ASP A 254 35.23 36.71 38.06
CA ASP A 254 36.17 37.04 39.13
C ASP A 254 37.20 35.92 39.28
N VAL A 255 38.47 36.23 39.06
CA VAL A 255 39.62 35.33 39.23
C VAL A 255 40.58 35.97 40.24
N PRO A 256 41.03 35.26 41.30
CA PRO A 256 40.79 33.84 41.58
C PRO A 256 39.37 33.57 42.12
N VAL A 257 38.81 32.42 41.75
CA VAL A 257 37.47 32.00 42.20
C VAL A 257 37.46 31.85 43.73
N LYS A 258 36.58 32.59 44.40
CA LYS A 258 36.46 32.56 45.86
C LYS A 258 35.88 31.22 46.33
N ARG A 259 36.32 30.75 47.50
CA ARG A 259 35.89 29.47 48.08
C ARG A 259 34.37 29.45 48.32
N GLU A 260 33.79 30.55 48.78
CA GLU A 260 32.36 30.67 49.07
C GLU A 260 31.54 30.56 47.78
N GLU A 261 32.08 31.04 46.67
CA GLU A 261 31.42 31.03 45.37
C GLU A 261 31.47 29.65 44.71
N TYR A 262 32.52 28.86 44.97
CA TYR A 262 32.56 27.44 44.60
C TYR A 262 31.61 26.60 45.47
N ALA A 263 31.56 26.87 46.78
CA ALA A 263 30.73 26.12 47.72
C ALA A 263 29.22 26.20 47.41
N LYS A 264 28.75 27.31 46.82
CA LYS A 264 27.35 27.49 46.37
C LYS A 264 26.95 26.51 45.28
N ASP A 265 27.88 26.10 44.41
CA ASP A 265 27.59 25.24 43.26
C ASP A 265 27.60 23.75 43.62
N ILE A 266 28.21 23.37 44.76
CA ILE A 266 28.42 21.96 45.14
C ILE A 266 27.10 21.18 45.18
N LEU A 267 26.05 21.75 45.79
CA LEU A 267 24.75 21.08 45.89
C LEU A 267 24.07 20.93 44.52
N VAL A 268 24.31 21.87 43.60
CA VAL A 268 23.80 21.77 42.23
C VAL A 268 24.55 20.69 41.45
N TRP A 269 25.87 20.59 41.63
CA TRP A 269 26.67 19.48 41.08
C TRP A 269 26.23 18.12 41.60
N MET A 270 25.87 18.03 42.89
CA MET A 270 25.32 16.81 43.47
C MET A 270 23.95 16.45 42.86
N ALA A 271 23.04 17.43 42.74
CA ALA A 271 21.74 17.22 42.08
C ALA A 271 21.90 16.75 40.63
N LEU A 272 22.82 17.37 39.87
CA LEU A 272 23.15 16.97 38.51
C LEU A 272 23.73 15.54 38.44
N CYS A 273 24.57 15.17 39.41
CA CYS A 273 25.13 13.83 39.52
C CYS A 273 24.02 12.79 39.75
N TRP A 274 23.09 13.05 40.67
CA TRP A 274 21.96 12.16 40.94
C TRP A 274 21.08 11.96 39.71
N TYR A 275 20.75 13.05 39.00
CA TYR A 275 20.02 12.98 37.75
C TYR A 275 20.75 12.16 36.67
N ARG A 276 22.04 12.43 36.46
CA ARG A 276 22.85 11.71 35.46
C ARG A 276 23.00 10.24 35.80
N GLN A 277 23.17 9.90 37.08
CA GLN A 277 23.21 8.52 37.54
C GLN A 277 21.87 7.81 37.31
N TRP A 278 20.75 8.47 37.63
CA TRP A 278 19.41 7.96 37.34
C TRP A 278 19.21 7.72 35.83
N LEU A 279 19.55 8.69 34.99
CA LEU A 279 19.43 8.59 33.53
C LEU A 279 20.31 7.46 32.99
N ALA A 280 21.56 7.37 33.43
CA ALA A 280 22.48 6.31 33.05
C ALA A 280 21.94 4.93 33.44
N HIS A 281 21.38 4.79 34.64
CA HIS A 281 20.74 3.53 35.06
C HIS A 281 19.55 3.18 34.15
N LYS A 282 18.69 4.14 33.78
CA LYS A 282 17.60 3.89 32.83
C LYS A 282 18.10 3.44 31.46
N ILE A 283 19.16 4.07 30.94
CA ILE A 283 19.77 3.69 29.66
C ILE A 283 20.38 2.28 29.73
N ILE A 284 21.13 1.97 30.79
CA ILE A 284 21.74 0.63 31.02
C ILE A 284 20.65 -0.44 31.18
N ALA A 285 19.53 -0.12 31.82
CA ALA A 285 18.35 -0.99 31.94
C ALA A 285 17.54 -1.11 30.63
N ASN A 286 18.11 -0.67 29.50
CA ASN A 286 17.51 -0.70 28.17
C ASN A 286 16.15 0.01 28.08
N LYS A 287 16.03 1.17 28.72
CA LYS A 287 14.86 2.07 28.63
C LYS A 287 15.08 3.30 27.73
N GLY A 288 16.25 3.41 27.10
CA GLY A 288 16.56 4.47 26.14
C GLY A 288 16.14 4.13 24.71
N TYR A 289 16.77 4.75 23.70
CA TYR A 289 16.41 4.62 22.28
C TYR A 289 16.49 3.18 21.73
N ASN A 290 17.27 2.31 22.37
CA ASN A 290 17.38 0.88 22.02
C ASN A 290 16.27 0.01 22.62
N ALA A 291 15.41 0.57 23.46
CA ALA A 291 14.25 -0.12 24.01
C ALA A 291 13.26 -0.54 22.92
N ASP A 292 12.37 -1.46 23.25
CA ASP A 292 11.36 -1.96 22.32
C ASP A 292 10.39 -0.86 21.86
N ASP A 293 10.11 0.11 22.74
CA ASP A 293 9.31 1.31 22.47
C ASP A 293 10.12 2.50 21.91
N GLY A 294 11.42 2.30 21.63
CA GLY A 294 12.33 3.35 21.16
C GLY A 294 12.61 4.45 22.19
N GLY A 295 12.39 4.17 23.47
CA GLY A 295 12.56 5.12 24.58
C GLY A 295 11.31 5.94 24.89
N TYR A 296 10.18 5.65 24.25
CA TYR A 296 8.93 6.40 24.40
C TYR A 296 8.51 6.57 25.86
N SER A 297 8.50 5.49 26.66
CA SER A 297 8.13 5.55 28.08
C SER A 297 9.06 6.46 28.87
N LEU A 298 10.38 6.38 28.63
CA LEU A 298 11.35 7.24 29.32
C LEU A 298 11.13 8.71 28.97
N TYR A 299 10.94 9.02 27.68
CA TYR A 299 10.71 10.40 27.24
C TYR A 299 9.37 10.92 27.73
N LYS A 300 8.34 10.08 27.81
CA LYS A 300 7.04 10.42 28.39
C LYS A 300 7.16 10.78 29.87
N ASP A 301 7.89 9.99 30.66
CA ASP A 301 8.12 10.28 32.08
C ASP A 301 8.87 11.61 32.26
N ILE A 302 9.92 11.85 31.44
CA ILE A 302 10.70 13.11 31.48
C ILE A 302 9.84 14.31 31.03
N GLY A 303 9.03 14.14 29.99
CA GLY A 303 8.15 15.18 29.47
C GLY A 303 6.97 15.51 30.38
N ALA A 304 6.49 14.55 31.19
CA ALA A 304 5.48 14.81 32.21
C ALA A 304 6.03 15.66 33.38
N GLY A 305 7.32 15.52 33.67
CA GLY A 305 7.97 16.26 34.76
C GLY A 305 7.49 15.86 36.15
N GLY A 306 7.83 16.68 37.15
CA GLY A 306 7.36 16.48 38.53
C GLY A 306 7.72 15.11 39.12
N ASP A 307 6.74 14.42 39.69
CA ASP A 307 6.90 13.10 40.32
C ASP A 307 6.86 11.91 39.34
N ALA A 308 6.68 12.16 38.03
CA ALA A 308 6.68 11.10 37.03
C ALA A 308 8.03 10.37 36.94
N TYR A 309 9.12 11.04 37.31
CA TYR A 309 10.44 10.44 37.45
C TYR A 309 11.25 11.09 38.58
N MET A 310 12.18 10.32 39.16
CA MET A 310 12.94 10.74 40.35
C MET A 310 12.01 11.26 41.46
N ASP A 311 11.05 10.42 41.86
CA ASP A 311 10.14 10.70 42.96
C ASP A 311 10.88 10.73 44.30
N LYS A 312 10.15 11.03 45.38
CA LYS A 312 10.70 11.09 46.73
C LYS A 312 11.33 9.77 47.18
N ALA A 313 10.83 8.63 46.69
CA ALA A 313 11.40 7.32 47.01
C ALA A 313 12.81 7.15 46.41
N VAL A 314 12.98 7.49 45.13
CA VAL A 314 14.29 7.50 44.47
C VAL A 314 15.27 8.44 45.17
N LEU A 315 14.83 9.65 45.53
CA LEU A 315 15.66 10.62 46.24
C LEU A 315 16.06 10.13 47.65
N SER A 316 15.14 9.46 48.35
CA SER A 316 15.41 8.85 49.66
C SER A 316 16.41 7.69 49.56
N GLN A 317 16.40 6.94 48.46
CA GLN A 317 17.39 5.89 48.19
C GLN A 317 18.79 6.49 48.04
N PHE A 318 18.93 7.58 47.28
CA PHE A 318 20.21 8.30 47.17
C PHE A 318 20.69 8.83 48.51
N HIS A 319 19.79 9.41 49.31
CA HIS A 319 20.10 9.89 50.65
C HIS A 319 20.57 8.77 51.60
N SER A 320 19.98 7.57 51.48
CA SER A 320 20.37 6.41 52.29
C SER A 320 21.79 5.93 51.96
N MET A 321 22.20 6.02 50.68
CA MET A 321 23.56 5.69 50.26
C MET A 321 24.57 6.80 50.59
N PHE A 322 24.13 8.06 50.54
CA PHE A 322 24.96 9.24 50.79
C PHE A 322 24.29 10.16 51.82
N PRO A 323 24.46 9.87 53.12
CA PRO A 323 23.84 10.66 54.18
C PRO A 323 24.31 12.13 54.14
N ILE A 324 23.34 13.04 54.17
CA ILE A 324 23.54 14.49 54.17
C ILE A 324 22.64 15.16 55.21
N THR A 325 22.88 16.42 55.54
CA THR A 325 21.97 17.14 56.45
C THR A 325 20.59 17.33 55.79
N LYS A 326 19.51 17.32 56.59
CA LYS A 326 18.15 17.58 56.09
C LYS A 326 18.03 18.90 55.32
N LYS A 327 18.76 19.93 55.76
CA LYS A 327 18.80 21.24 55.09
C LYS A 327 19.45 21.14 53.70
N ALA A 328 20.55 20.40 53.57
CA ALA A 328 21.19 20.18 52.27
C ALA A 328 20.32 19.32 51.34
N LEU A 329 19.62 18.32 51.89
CA LEU A 329 18.69 17.48 51.12
C LEU A 329 17.58 18.33 50.49
N ASN A 330 16.90 19.19 51.26
CA ASN A 330 15.86 20.07 50.72
C ASN A 330 16.37 20.98 49.59
N VAL A 331 17.62 21.46 49.69
CA VAL A 331 18.22 22.28 48.62
C VAL A 331 18.50 21.44 47.36
N ILE A 332 18.97 20.20 47.53
CA ILE A 332 19.15 19.27 46.40
C ILE A 332 17.82 18.93 45.75
N GLU A 333 16.77 18.66 46.53
CA GLU A 333 15.42 18.39 46.00
C GLU A 333 14.91 19.56 45.13
N ASN A 334 15.11 20.80 45.60
CA ASN A 334 14.77 21.99 44.81
C ASN A 334 15.56 22.08 43.50
N HIS A 335 16.88 21.85 43.53
CA HIS A 335 17.69 21.85 42.30
C HIS A 335 17.37 20.68 41.36
N VAL A 336 16.95 19.53 41.90
CA VAL A 336 16.43 18.43 41.08
C VAL A 336 15.12 18.87 40.40
N CYS A 337 14.23 19.59 41.07
CA CYS A 337 13.02 20.13 40.45
C CYS A 337 13.36 21.11 39.31
N GLU A 338 14.28 22.05 39.53
CA GLU A 338 14.77 22.97 38.48
C GLU A 338 15.37 22.20 37.29
N LEU A 339 16.16 21.15 37.57
CA LEU A 339 16.69 20.26 36.54
C LEU A 339 15.57 19.57 35.76
N LYS A 340 14.52 19.09 36.43
CA LYS A 340 13.39 18.43 35.78
C LYS A 340 12.68 19.35 34.79
N GLU A 341 12.42 20.60 35.18
CA GLU A 341 11.82 21.61 34.30
C GLU A 341 12.68 21.87 33.06
N VAL A 342 14.00 21.96 33.23
CA VAL A 342 14.92 22.16 32.09
C VAL A 342 14.91 20.95 31.16
N MET A 343 14.89 19.72 31.69
CA MET A 343 14.89 18.51 30.87
C MET A 343 13.55 18.30 30.15
N GLN A 344 12.43 18.62 30.79
CA GLN A 344 11.11 18.64 30.18
C GLN A 344 11.10 19.56 28.94
N ASN A 345 11.62 20.78 29.08
CA ASN A 345 11.73 21.72 27.97
C ASN A 345 12.54 21.17 26.77
N TRP A 346 13.55 20.32 27.01
CA TRP A 346 14.30 19.67 25.93
C TRP A 346 13.49 18.57 25.25
N VAL A 347 12.72 17.79 26.01
CA VAL A 347 11.81 16.78 25.45
C VAL A 347 10.75 17.46 24.57
N ASP A 348 10.14 18.54 25.05
CA ASP A 348 9.13 19.29 24.29
C ASP A 348 9.70 19.88 22.99
N LYS A 349 10.90 20.47 23.07
CA LYS A 349 11.63 20.99 21.90
C LYS A 349 12.01 19.91 20.90
N SER A 350 12.27 18.69 21.34
CA SER A 350 12.63 17.58 20.45
C SER A 350 11.47 17.16 19.53
N GLY A 351 10.23 17.45 19.95
CA GLY A 351 9.02 17.06 19.23
C GLY A 351 8.81 15.56 19.11
N LEU A 352 9.57 14.72 19.84
CA LEU A 352 9.46 13.25 19.75
C LEU A 352 8.14 12.72 20.31
N LEU A 353 7.53 13.43 21.27
CA LEU A 353 6.23 13.06 21.84
C LEU A 353 5.04 13.63 21.05
N LYS A 354 5.28 14.44 20.02
CA LYS A 354 4.20 14.96 19.16
C LYS A 354 3.71 13.86 18.23
N SER A 355 2.40 13.71 18.09
CA SER A 355 1.82 12.74 17.17
C SER A 355 1.60 13.36 15.79
N ASN A 356 2.05 12.69 14.74
CA ASN A 356 1.74 13.02 13.35
C ASN A 356 0.75 12.02 12.71
N CYS A 357 0.24 11.07 13.50
CA CYS A 357 -0.74 10.09 13.04
C CYS A 357 -2.17 10.66 13.10
N GLN A 358 -3.08 10.06 12.35
CA GLN A 358 -4.50 10.43 12.32
C GLN A 358 -5.30 9.79 13.46
N LEU A 359 -4.75 8.75 14.10
CA LEU A 359 -5.29 8.19 15.33
C LEU A 359 -5.33 9.26 16.43
N ASN A 360 -6.46 9.38 17.11
CA ASN A 360 -6.57 10.19 18.32
C ASN A 360 -5.85 9.47 19.47
N VAL A 361 -4.61 9.87 19.73
CA VAL A 361 -3.74 9.29 20.77
C VAL A 361 -4.23 9.58 22.20
N GLU A 362 -5.03 10.64 22.41
CA GLU A 362 -5.59 10.94 23.73
C GLU A 362 -6.68 9.93 24.11
N GLN A 363 -7.54 9.58 23.14
CA GLN A 363 -8.58 8.58 23.34
C GLN A 363 -8.05 7.14 23.24
N TYR A 364 -7.07 6.92 22.34
CA TYR A 364 -6.49 5.61 22.05
C TYR A 364 -4.97 5.68 22.20
N PRO A 365 -4.45 5.50 23.43
CA PRO A 365 -3.03 5.67 23.71
C PRO A 365 -2.17 4.67 22.95
N VAL A 366 -1.04 5.17 22.44
CA VAL A 366 0.02 4.37 21.83
C VAL A 366 1.23 4.34 22.76
N ASN A 367 1.98 3.23 22.72
CA ASN A 367 3.15 3.01 23.58
C ASN A 367 4.46 3.16 22.79
N HIS A 368 4.45 3.93 21.70
CA HIS A 368 5.59 4.11 20.81
C HIS A 368 5.54 5.49 20.13
N ILE A 369 6.66 5.91 19.54
CA ILE A 369 6.82 7.23 18.93
C ILE A 369 6.03 7.33 17.61
N THR A 370 5.20 8.36 17.45
CA THR A 370 4.41 8.62 16.22
C THR A 370 4.73 9.95 15.55
N CYS A 371 5.84 10.60 15.91
CA CYS A 371 6.27 11.89 15.36
C CYS A 371 6.92 11.82 13.96
N THR A 372 6.69 10.72 13.23
CA THR A 372 7.30 10.49 11.92
C THR A 372 6.69 11.43 10.89
N GLU A 373 7.52 12.26 10.27
CA GLU A 373 7.12 13.13 9.15
C GLU A 373 7.34 12.39 7.84
N PHE A 374 6.28 11.80 7.30
CA PHE A 374 6.36 11.06 6.04
C PHE A 374 6.32 12.02 4.85
N GLU A 375 7.39 12.01 4.06
CA GLU A 375 7.54 12.85 2.87
C GLU A 375 6.70 12.29 1.72
N ARG A 376 5.97 13.14 1.00
CA ARG A 376 5.18 12.72 -0.18
C ARG A 376 6.05 12.06 -1.26
N ALA A 377 7.31 12.47 -1.41
CA ALA A 377 8.23 11.87 -2.38
C ALA A 377 8.59 10.40 -2.10
N ASP A 378 8.31 9.90 -0.89
CA ASP A 378 8.59 8.52 -0.51
C ASP A 378 7.48 7.54 -0.90
N PHE A 379 6.32 7.99 -1.38
CA PHE A 379 5.31 7.09 -1.93
C PHE A 379 5.87 6.33 -3.14
N PRO A 380 5.91 4.99 -3.11
CA PRO A 380 6.54 4.20 -4.18
C PRO A 380 5.91 4.44 -5.56
N TRP A 381 4.58 4.48 -5.64
CA TRP A 381 3.86 4.65 -6.91
C TRP A 381 4.04 6.04 -7.55
N LEU A 382 4.45 7.07 -6.78
CA LEU A 382 4.77 8.37 -7.37
C LEU A 382 6.11 8.35 -8.11
N LYS A 383 7.03 7.44 -7.77
CA LYS A 383 8.25 7.22 -8.54
C LYS A 383 7.91 6.55 -9.86
N ASP A 384 7.04 5.54 -9.82
CA ASP A 384 6.55 4.87 -11.03
C ASP A 384 5.88 5.85 -11.98
N GLU A 385 5.08 6.80 -11.48
CA GLU A 385 4.44 7.84 -12.30
C GLU A 385 5.45 8.82 -12.90
N ARG A 386 6.48 9.22 -12.13
CA ARG A 386 7.58 10.07 -12.63
C ARG A 386 8.41 9.33 -13.68
N GLU A 387 8.73 8.07 -13.46
CA GLU A 387 9.48 7.26 -14.40
C GLU A 387 8.65 6.92 -15.65
N ALA A 388 7.35 6.66 -15.50
CA ALA A 388 6.43 6.46 -16.62
C ALA A 388 6.27 7.73 -17.45
N THR A 389 6.16 8.91 -16.84
CA THR A 389 6.10 10.19 -17.58
C THR A 389 7.40 10.49 -18.33
N VAL A 390 8.55 10.07 -17.81
CA VAL A 390 9.85 10.17 -18.50
C VAL A 390 10.00 9.09 -19.59
N ALA A 391 9.50 7.87 -19.38
CA ALA A 391 9.50 6.79 -20.36
C ALA A 391 8.54 7.05 -21.53
N VAL A 392 7.39 7.71 -21.28
CA VAL A 392 6.49 8.21 -22.34
C VAL A 392 7.23 9.19 -23.27
N LYS A 393 8.26 9.90 -22.78
CA LYS A 393 9.15 10.72 -23.60
C LYS A 393 10.23 9.93 -24.36
N LYS A 394 10.48 8.65 -24.05
CA LYS A 394 11.55 7.80 -24.64
C LYS A 394 11.07 6.52 -25.35
N GLY A 395 9.78 6.23 -25.39
CA GLY A 395 9.22 5.08 -26.12
C GLY A 395 8.09 4.42 -25.34
N LYS A 396 6.89 4.39 -25.94
CA LYS A 396 5.63 3.94 -25.31
C LYS A 396 5.66 2.44 -24.99
N ARG A 397 5.47 2.08 -23.70
CA ARG A 397 4.81 0.81 -23.36
C ARG A 397 3.30 1.03 -23.56
N PRO A 398 2.61 0.25 -24.41
CA PRO A 398 1.22 0.51 -24.74
C PRO A 398 0.33 0.20 -23.55
N GLY A 399 -0.42 1.20 -23.07
CA GLY A 399 -1.47 0.99 -22.06
C GLY A 399 -2.70 0.30 -22.67
N GLY A 400 -3.70 -0.06 -21.84
CA GLY A 400 -4.95 -0.68 -22.32
C GLY A 400 -5.62 0.10 -23.44
N ASN A 401 -5.61 1.44 -23.38
CA ASN A 401 -6.07 2.31 -24.46
C ASN A 401 -5.24 2.19 -25.75
N ASP A 402 -3.91 2.07 -25.65
CA ASP A 402 -3.04 1.92 -26.81
C ASP A 402 -3.19 0.53 -27.45
N ILE A 403 -3.42 -0.51 -26.63
CA ILE A 403 -3.71 -1.87 -27.10
C ILE A 403 -5.08 -1.91 -27.76
N ALA A 404 -6.12 -1.34 -27.13
CA ALA A 404 -7.45 -1.24 -27.70
C ALA A 404 -7.44 -0.45 -29.02
N GLN A 405 -6.66 0.64 -29.11
CA GLN A 405 -6.52 1.43 -30.32
C GLN A 405 -5.80 0.65 -31.43
N ARG A 406 -4.71 -0.07 -31.10
CA ARG A 406 -4.04 -0.99 -32.05
C ARG A 406 -4.97 -2.11 -32.52
N ASN A 407 -5.77 -2.67 -31.63
CA ASN A 407 -6.75 -3.70 -31.98
C ASN A 407 -7.83 -3.14 -32.90
N LEU A 408 -8.29 -1.90 -32.65
CA LEU A 408 -9.26 -1.21 -33.50
C LEU A 408 -8.65 -0.88 -34.89
N GLU A 409 -7.40 -0.45 -34.94
CA GLU A 409 -6.67 -0.21 -36.20
C GLU A 409 -6.42 -1.51 -36.98
N ALA A 410 -6.09 -2.61 -36.30
CA ALA A 410 -6.01 -3.93 -36.90
C ALA A 410 -7.37 -4.40 -37.43
N ALA A 411 -8.46 -4.11 -36.71
CA ALA A 411 -9.84 -4.39 -37.17
C ALA A 411 -10.17 -3.63 -38.46
N LYS A 412 -9.83 -2.33 -38.51
CA LYS A 412 -10.04 -1.51 -39.71
C LYS A 412 -9.24 -2.01 -40.90
N ARG A 413 -7.95 -2.35 -40.72
CA ARG A 413 -7.12 -2.92 -41.79
C ARG A 413 -7.69 -4.24 -42.32
N HIS A 414 -8.19 -5.10 -41.43
CA HIS A 414 -8.86 -6.34 -41.86
C HIS A 414 -10.19 -6.11 -42.58
N GLN A 415 -10.92 -5.03 -42.25
CA GLN A 415 -12.13 -4.64 -43.01
C GLN A 415 -11.77 -4.07 -44.38
N GLU A 416 -10.78 -3.18 -44.46
CA GLU A 416 -10.30 -2.58 -45.72
C GLU A 416 -9.75 -3.65 -46.68
N HIS A 417 -8.96 -4.59 -46.16
CA HIS A 417 -8.42 -5.70 -46.96
C HIS A 417 -9.51 -6.68 -47.46
N ARG A 418 -10.69 -6.66 -46.84
CA ARG A 418 -11.87 -7.44 -47.22
C ARG A 418 -12.72 -6.71 -48.26
N GLU A 419 -12.78 -5.39 -48.21
CA GLU A 419 -13.45 -4.56 -49.22
C GLU A 419 -12.68 -4.55 -50.54
N THR A 420 -11.33 -4.56 -50.50
CA THR A 420 -10.51 -4.69 -51.72
C THR A 420 -10.57 -6.08 -52.35
N ASN A 421 -10.64 -7.14 -51.54
CA ASN A 421 -10.80 -8.51 -52.09
C ASN A 421 -12.20 -8.79 -52.65
N PHE A 422 -13.21 -7.95 -52.36
CA PHE A 422 -14.56 -8.07 -52.92
C PHE A 422 -14.76 -7.18 -54.17
N SER A 423 -13.84 -6.26 -54.47
CA SER A 423 -13.94 -5.39 -55.67
C SER A 423 -13.25 -5.96 -56.90
N ASP A 424 -12.36 -6.94 -56.73
CA ASP A 424 -11.53 -7.48 -57.82
C ASP A 424 -12.05 -8.81 -58.40
N GLU A 425 -13.20 -9.30 -57.94
CA GLU A 425 -13.79 -10.58 -58.34
C GLU A 425 -15.14 -10.39 -59.05
N ASP A 426 -15.23 -9.41 -59.95
CA ASP A 426 -16.31 -9.29 -60.94
C ASP A 426 -15.75 -8.67 -62.24
N GLY A 427 -15.15 -9.52 -63.08
CA GLY A 427 -14.83 -9.15 -64.46
C GLY A 427 -13.63 -9.90 -65.03
N VAL A 428 -13.92 -11.03 -65.72
CA VAL A 428 -13.50 -11.37 -67.09
C VAL A 428 -13.52 -12.91 -67.22
N MET A 429 -14.46 -13.38 -68.07
CA MET A 429 -14.44 -14.73 -68.68
C MET A 429 -13.64 -14.70 -69.99
N ASP A 430 -13.22 -15.91 -70.39
CA ASP A 430 -12.70 -16.34 -71.70
C ASP A 430 -11.19 -16.05 -71.95
N GLU A 431 -10.36 -16.93 -72.52
CA GLU A 431 -10.48 -18.27 -73.11
C GLU A 431 -9.02 -18.81 -73.28
N ASP A 432 -8.86 -20.14 -73.21
CA ASP A 432 -7.86 -21.06 -73.81
C ASP A 432 -6.39 -20.64 -74.09
N ASP A 433 -5.43 -21.44 -73.59
CA ASP A 433 -4.62 -22.34 -74.44
C ASP A 433 -3.51 -23.12 -73.66
N GLU A 434 -3.60 -24.44 -73.81
CA GLU A 434 -2.61 -25.52 -73.95
C GLU A 434 -1.20 -25.48 -73.28
N ASP A 435 -0.93 -26.61 -72.58
CA ASP A 435 0.27 -27.45 -72.53
C ASP A 435 1.65 -26.89 -72.11
N GLU A 436 2.19 -27.44 -71.00
CA GLU A 436 3.36 -28.33 -71.03
C GLU A 436 3.72 -28.84 -69.60
N GLU A 437 3.72 -30.16 -69.43
CA GLU A 437 4.26 -30.87 -68.25
C GLU A 437 5.79 -30.94 -68.26
N GLU A 438 6.39 -30.93 -67.06
CA GLU A 438 7.66 -31.54 -66.60
C GLU A 438 8.65 -30.57 -65.88
N PRO A 439 9.57 -31.05 -64.99
CA PRO A 439 9.25 -31.58 -63.68
C PRO A 439 10.12 -30.96 -62.54
N PHE A 440 9.80 -31.36 -61.32
CA PHE A 440 10.53 -31.16 -60.06
C PHE A 440 12.07 -31.06 -60.15
N ARG A 441 12.66 -29.97 -59.63
CA ARG A 441 14.04 -29.97 -59.06
C ARG A 441 14.17 -29.03 -57.86
N ALA A 442 14.45 -29.62 -56.70
CA ALA A 442 15.00 -28.92 -55.52
C ALA A 442 16.48 -28.56 -55.74
N PRO A 443 16.95 -27.44 -55.19
CA PRO A 443 18.11 -27.46 -54.27
C PRO A 443 18.02 -26.34 -53.19
N LYS A 444 18.81 -26.24 -52.12
CA LYS A 444 19.98 -26.94 -51.57
C LYS A 444 20.09 -26.51 -50.09
N ARG A 445 20.43 -27.45 -49.20
CA ARG A 445 20.99 -27.13 -47.88
C ARG A 445 22.41 -26.60 -48.05
N GLY A 446 22.67 -25.39 -47.56
CA GLY A 446 24.00 -24.84 -47.36
C GLY A 446 24.39 -24.96 -45.89
N ARG A 447 25.42 -25.76 -45.63
CA ARG A 447 26.16 -25.86 -44.36
C ARG A 447 27.40 -24.98 -44.53
N ILE A 448 27.75 -24.13 -43.56
CA ILE A 448 29.14 -23.70 -43.31
C ILE A 448 29.25 -23.29 -41.83
N GLN A 449 30.17 -24.00 -41.18
CA GLN A 449 31.12 -23.67 -40.09
C GLN A 449 30.63 -22.95 -38.84
#